data_AF-A0A7C6DMT7-F1
#
_entry.id   AF-A0A7C6DMT7-F1
#
_cell.length_a   1.000
_cell.length_b   1.000
_cell.length_c   1.000
_cell.angle_alpha   90.00
_cell.angle_beta   90.00
_cell.angle_gamma   90.00
#
_symmetry.space_group_name_H-M   'P 1'
#
loop_
_entity.id
_entity.type
_entity.pdbx_description
1 polymer ?
#
loop_
_entity_poly.entity_id
_entity_poly.type
_entity_poly.pdbx_seq_one_letter_code
_entity_poly.pdbx_strand_id
1 'polypeptide(L)'
;MSSRTDFFFRQKVTEAELDLAFELLELADRNLAADIGVYGIISGAEPAPHSPVPNLTVDLTAPARAYDNLGQRIFFGTGQVVDCSVDLTGIPTEVPVAGQERWLGLFLRFDRLLSDPRTDGNSQQVFFRRDESFKVVVRQGPLGPVGGASKVPLMPDELLVCDVLRRNGQTQILAPDIDVSRRQ
;
A
#
# COMPACT_ATOMS: atom_id res chain seq x y z
N MET A 1 1.05 22.80 -13.15
CA MET A 1 0.03 23.84 -13.43
C MET A 1 -1.30 23.35 -12.88
N SER A 2 -2.06 24.17 -12.16
CA SER A 2 -3.38 23.82 -11.65
C SER A 2 -4.44 24.21 -12.68
N SER A 3 -5.22 23.25 -13.18
CA SER A 3 -6.39 23.54 -14.01
C SER A 3 -7.57 23.84 -13.08
N ARG A 4 -8.12 25.04 -13.14
CA ARG A 4 -9.22 25.47 -12.26
C ARG A 4 -10.52 25.54 -13.07
N THR A 5 -11.60 25.05 -12.48
CA THR A 5 -12.96 25.21 -13.02
C THR A 5 -13.66 26.36 -12.29
N ASP A 6 -14.17 27.34 -13.03
CA ASP A 6 -14.97 28.44 -12.48
C ASP A 6 -16.46 28.23 -12.74
N PHE A 7 -17.30 28.48 -11.73
CA PHE A 7 -18.75 28.43 -11.84
C PHE A 7 -19.35 29.84 -11.91
N PHE A 8 -20.45 29.99 -12.64
CA PHE A 8 -21.12 31.29 -12.80
C PHE A 8 -22.54 31.33 -12.25
N PHE A 9 -23.07 32.55 -12.07
CA PHE A 9 -24.35 32.78 -11.43
C PHE A 9 -25.49 32.01 -12.12
N ARG A 10 -26.20 31.20 -11.34
CA ARG A 10 -27.34 30.35 -11.78
C ARG A 10 -26.98 29.27 -12.82
N GLN A 11 -25.71 28.88 -12.92
CA GLN A 11 -25.33 27.70 -13.67
C GLN A 11 -25.96 26.45 -13.03
N LYS A 12 -26.55 25.58 -13.85
CA LYS A 12 -26.85 24.20 -13.46
C LYS A 12 -25.61 23.37 -13.73
N VAL A 13 -25.15 22.63 -12.72
CA VAL A 13 -23.93 21.82 -12.79
C VAL A 13 -24.33 20.36 -12.95
N THR A 14 -23.71 19.68 -13.90
CA THR A 14 -23.80 18.22 -14.09
C THR A 14 -22.88 17.49 -13.11
N GLU A 15 -23.14 16.22 -12.87
CA GLU A 15 -22.24 15.35 -12.08
C GLU A 15 -20.79 15.45 -12.59
N ALA A 16 -20.59 15.29 -13.90
CA ALA A 16 -19.26 15.34 -14.52
C ALA A 16 -18.53 16.68 -14.31
N GLU A 17 -19.24 17.80 -14.31
CA GLU A 17 -18.62 19.12 -14.07
C GLU A 17 -18.18 19.29 -12.61
N LEU A 18 -18.96 18.77 -11.65
CA LEU A 18 -18.62 18.85 -10.24
C LEU A 18 -17.49 17.87 -9.89
N ASP A 19 -17.56 16.65 -10.40
CA ASP A 19 -16.51 15.63 -10.23
C ASP A 19 -15.19 16.12 -10.81
N LEU A 20 -15.20 16.69 -12.02
CA LEU A 20 -14.01 17.27 -12.63
C LEU A 20 -13.39 18.36 -11.75
N ALA A 21 -14.20 19.25 -11.15
CA ALA A 21 -13.69 20.30 -10.29
C ALA A 21 -12.95 19.74 -9.06
N PHE A 22 -13.47 18.67 -8.44
CA PHE A 22 -12.82 18.01 -7.31
C PHE A 22 -11.60 17.18 -7.73
N GLU A 23 -11.66 16.49 -8.87
CA GLU A 23 -10.52 15.75 -9.42
C GLU A 23 -9.33 16.69 -9.71
N LEU A 24 -9.60 17.86 -10.27
CA LEU A 24 -8.57 18.86 -10.55
C LEU A 24 -7.98 19.47 -9.28
N LEU A 25 -8.80 19.70 -8.24
CA LEU A 25 -8.33 20.15 -6.94
C LEU A 25 -7.41 19.11 -6.28
N GLU A 26 -7.82 17.84 -6.28
CA GLU A 26 -7.04 16.75 -5.72
C GLU A 26 -5.74 16.52 -6.49
N LEU A 27 -5.77 16.63 -7.83
CA LEU A 27 -4.57 16.58 -8.65
C LEU A 27 -3.62 17.73 -8.32
N ALA A 28 -4.12 18.94 -8.06
CA ALA A 28 -3.28 20.07 -7.67
C ALA A 28 -2.59 19.85 -6.31
N ASP A 29 -3.28 19.25 -5.34
CA ASP A 29 -2.72 18.87 -4.03
C ASP A 29 -1.63 17.79 -4.17
N ARG A 30 -1.90 16.75 -4.95
CA ARG A 30 -0.91 15.70 -5.25
C ARG A 30 0.33 16.23 -5.98
N ASN A 31 0.12 17.09 -6.97
CA ASN A 31 1.22 17.75 -7.67
C ASN A 31 2.04 18.61 -6.72
N LEU A 32 1.42 19.31 -5.77
CA LEU A 32 2.16 20.05 -4.74
C LEU A 32 3.07 19.10 -3.95
N ALA A 33 2.56 17.96 -3.46
CA ALA A 33 3.36 16.97 -2.73
C ALA A 33 4.53 16.41 -3.57
N ALA A 34 4.27 16.10 -4.84
CA ALA A 34 5.27 15.62 -5.77
C ALA A 34 6.34 16.69 -6.09
N ASP A 35 5.92 17.93 -6.35
CA ASP A 35 6.80 19.05 -6.72
C ASP A 35 7.75 19.44 -5.57
N ILE A 36 7.29 19.35 -4.31
CA ILE A 36 8.15 19.57 -3.14
C ILE A 36 9.00 18.34 -2.76
N GLY A 37 8.88 17.24 -3.52
CA GLY A 37 9.70 16.04 -3.37
C GLY A 37 9.34 15.18 -2.15
N VAL A 38 8.10 15.27 -1.63
CA VAL A 38 7.66 14.39 -0.55
C VAL A 38 7.35 13.01 -1.13
N TYR A 39 8.17 12.04 -0.76
CA TYR A 39 8.10 10.67 -1.24
C TYR A 39 8.62 9.70 -0.16
N GLY A 40 8.06 8.49 -0.12
CA GLY A 40 8.49 7.43 0.78
C GLY A 40 7.73 7.41 2.11
N ILE A 41 8.18 6.56 3.03
CA ILE A 41 7.60 6.43 4.37
C ILE A 41 8.23 7.49 5.29
N ILE A 42 7.45 8.51 5.62
CA ILE A 42 7.89 9.68 6.40
C ILE A 42 7.99 9.34 7.90
N SER A 43 7.07 8.53 8.41
CA SER A 43 7.03 8.13 9.82
C SER A 43 6.19 6.87 10.02
N GLY A 44 6.51 6.07 11.04
CA GLY A 44 5.77 4.86 11.40
C GLY A 44 5.95 3.73 10.38
N ALA A 45 5.04 2.76 10.36
CA ALA A 45 5.13 1.53 9.57
C ALA A 45 6.44 0.76 9.80
N GLU A 46 7.05 0.89 10.97
CA GLU A 46 8.27 0.16 11.31
C GLU A 46 7.91 -1.32 11.48
N PRO A 47 8.55 -2.22 10.72
CA PRO A 47 8.22 -3.64 10.77
C PRO A 47 8.91 -4.32 11.95
N ALA A 48 8.17 -5.15 12.66
CA ALA A 48 8.67 -5.99 13.74
C ALA A 48 8.10 -7.41 13.64
N PRO A 49 8.81 -8.42 14.18
CA PRO A 49 8.22 -9.74 14.36
C PRO A 49 6.96 -9.65 15.21
N HIS A 50 5.97 -10.49 14.91
CA HIS A 50 4.75 -10.50 15.70
C HIS A 50 5.01 -10.75 17.19
N SER A 51 4.35 -9.97 18.04
CA SER A 51 4.48 -10.03 19.50
C SER A 51 3.10 -10.22 20.15
N PRO A 52 2.96 -11.03 21.23
CA PRO A 52 4.02 -11.64 22.05
C PRO A 52 4.54 -12.99 21.55
N VAL A 53 3.83 -13.67 20.64
CA VAL A 53 4.21 -14.99 20.14
C VAL A 53 4.46 -14.90 18.64
N PRO A 54 5.72 -14.99 18.17
CA PRO A 54 6.04 -14.94 16.75
C PRO A 54 5.28 -15.99 15.93
N ASN A 55 4.85 -15.59 14.74
CA ASN A 55 4.15 -16.40 13.75
C ASN A 55 4.52 -15.90 12.35
N LEU A 56 3.76 -16.28 11.31
CA LEU A 56 4.00 -15.83 9.93
C LEU A 56 3.44 -14.42 9.64
N THR A 57 3.32 -13.57 10.65
CA THR A 57 2.88 -12.18 10.48
C THR A 57 3.97 -11.20 10.90
N VAL A 58 3.90 -10.00 10.32
CA VAL A 58 4.77 -8.85 10.64
C VAL A 58 3.90 -7.72 11.15
N ASP A 59 4.28 -7.16 12.30
CA ASP A 59 3.60 -6.02 12.90
C ASP A 59 4.19 -4.72 12.34
N LEU A 60 3.34 -3.79 11.93
CA LEU A 60 3.74 -2.44 11.50
C LEU A 60 3.29 -1.41 12.54
N THR A 61 4.22 -0.56 12.98
CA THR A 61 3.93 0.50 13.95
C THR A 61 3.03 1.60 13.39
N ALA A 62 2.26 2.25 14.27
CA ALA A 62 1.41 3.38 13.95
C ALA A 62 1.67 4.56 14.89
N PRO A 63 1.28 5.79 14.53
CA PRO A 63 0.69 6.18 13.25
C PRO A 63 1.71 6.14 12.11
N ALA A 64 1.28 5.72 10.92
CA ALA A 64 2.12 5.76 9.73
C ALA A 64 1.68 6.85 8.76
N ARG A 65 2.67 7.50 8.12
CA ARG A 65 2.48 8.50 7.08
C ARG A 65 3.48 8.21 5.97
N ALA A 66 2.98 8.11 4.75
CA ALA A 66 3.80 7.89 3.57
C ALA A 66 3.20 8.59 2.35
N TYR A 67 4.01 8.79 1.31
CA TYR A 67 3.60 9.39 0.05
C TYR A 67 4.19 8.59 -1.11
N ASP A 68 3.35 8.18 -2.05
CA ASP A 68 3.81 7.50 -3.25
C ASP A 68 4.42 8.47 -4.28
N ASN A 69 4.88 7.93 -5.40
CA ASN A 69 5.47 8.68 -6.51
C ASN A 69 4.48 9.67 -7.18
N LEU A 70 3.18 9.50 -6.97
CA LEU A 70 2.13 10.37 -7.49
C LEU A 70 1.67 11.40 -6.44
N GLY A 71 2.35 11.49 -5.30
CA GLY A 71 2.01 12.41 -4.22
C GLY A 71 0.76 12.01 -3.44
N GLN A 72 0.25 10.78 -3.60
CA GLN A 72 -0.92 10.32 -2.85
C GLN A 72 -0.50 9.98 -1.43
N ARG A 73 -1.26 10.49 -0.46
CA ARG A 73 -0.98 10.27 0.95
C ARG A 73 -1.51 8.91 1.39
N ILE A 74 -0.64 8.13 2.03
CA ILE A 74 -0.97 6.88 2.69
C ILE A 74 -0.90 7.12 4.20
N PHE A 75 -2.01 6.86 4.91
CA PHE A 75 -2.09 7.03 6.35
C PHE A 75 -2.84 5.88 7.02
N PHE A 76 -2.30 5.41 8.14
CA PHE A 76 -3.04 4.56 9.07
C PHE A 76 -2.75 4.95 10.51
N GLY A 77 -3.83 5.05 11.30
CA GLY A 77 -3.77 5.49 12.70
C GLY A 77 -3.49 4.36 13.70
N THR A 78 -3.74 3.10 13.32
CA THR A 78 -3.57 1.92 14.17
C THR A 78 -2.55 0.97 13.58
N GLY A 79 -1.83 0.23 14.43
CA GLY A 79 -0.85 -0.76 13.98
C GLY A 79 -1.48 -1.79 13.05
N GLN A 80 -0.69 -2.30 12.11
CA GLN A 80 -1.14 -3.32 11.15
C GLN A 80 -0.47 -4.65 11.48
N VAL A 81 -1.21 -5.74 11.32
CA VAL A 81 -0.68 -7.10 11.40
C VAL A 81 -0.78 -7.70 10.00
N VAL A 82 0.35 -7.97 9.38
CA VAL A 82 0.44 -8.35 7.96
C VAL A 82 0.70 -9.84 7.85
N ASP A 83 -0.26 -10.59 7.33
CA ASP A 83 -0.07 -12.02 7.06
C ASP A 83 0.87 -12.23 5.88
N CYS A 84 1.97 -12.93 6.13
CA CYS A 84 2.96 -13.29 5.13
C CYS A 84 2.85 -14.75 4.70
N SER A 85 1.78 -15.48 5.05
CA SER A 85 1.54 -16.88 4.66
C SER A 85 1.09 -17.04 3.20
N VAL A 86 0.47 -16.00 2.64
CA VAL A 86 0.03 -15.90 1.26
C VAL A 86 0.47 -14.56 0.67
N ASP A 87 0.62 -14.50 -0.65
CA ASP A 87 0.83 -13.24 -1.36
C ASP A 87 -0.51 -12.56 -1.72
N LEU A 88 -0.42 -11.42 -2.40
CA LEU A 88 -1.57 -10.63 -2.86
C LEU A 88 -2.60 -11.42 -3.68
N THR A 89 -2.17 -12.47 -4.39
CA THR A 89 -3.07 -13.28 -5.22
C THR A 89 -3.57 -14.53 -4.50
N GLY A 90 -3.23 -14.68 -3.22
CA GLY A 90 -3.63 -15.82 -2.39
C GLY A 90 -2.74 -17.06 -2.60
N ILE A 91 -1.60 -16.93 -3.27
CA ILE A 91 -0.67 -18.04 -3.48
C ILE A 91 0.19 -18.19 -2.21
N PRO A 92 0.33 -19.42 -1.66
CA PRO A 92 1.19 -19.67 -0.51
C PRO A 92 2.63 -19.20 -0.73
N THR A 93 3.18 -18.52 0.26
CA THR A 93 4.58 -18.05 0.29
C THR A 93 5.55 -19.10 0.83
N GLU A 94 5.05 -20.33 1.04
CA GLU A 94 5.85 -21.46 1.51
C GLU A 94 7.07 -21.69 0.61
N VAL A 95 8.15 -22.17 1.23
CA VAL A 95 9.33 -22.69 0.56
C VAL A 95 9.29 -24.21 0.70
N PRO A 96 8.94 -24.97 -0.35
CA PRO A 96 8.63 -26.40 -0.21
C PRO A 96 9.87 -27.29 -0.14
N VAL A 97 11.02 -26.84 -0.65
CA VAL A 97 12.24 -27.67 -0.76
C VAL A 97 13.31 -27.20 0.23
N ALA A 98 13.88 -28.14 0.98
CA ALA A 98 15.02 -27.88 1.86
C ALA A 98 16.22 -27.34 1.08
N GLY A 99 16.94 -26.37 1.66
CA GLY A 99 18.05 -25.69 0.98
C GLY A 99 17.63 -24.61 -0.01
N GLN A 100 16.33 -24.32 -0.11
CA GLN A 100 15.82 -23.14 -0.81
C GLN A 100 15.34 -22.06 0.17
N GLU A 101 15.19 -20.86 -0.35
CA GLU A 101 14.59 -19.70 0.30
C GLU A 101 13.90 -18.81 -0.74
N ARG A 102 13.14 -17.82 -0.26
CA ARG A 102 12.59 -16.74 -1.08
C ARG A 102 12.43 -15.47 -0.28
N TRP A 103 12.47 -14.34 -0.98
CA TRP A 103 12.14 -13.05 -0.40
C TRP A 103 10.68 -12.70 -0.64
N LEU A 104 10.04 -12.14 0.37
CA LEU A 104 8.77 -11.44 0.24
C LEU A 104 9.03 -9.94 0.31
N GLY A 105 8.25 -9.15 -0.41
CA GLY A 105 8.21 -7.70 -0.24
C GLY A 105 6.89 -7.30 0.37
N LEU A 106 6.94 -6.54 1.47
CA LEU A 106 5.78 -5.91 2.10
C LEU A 106 5.70 -4.48 1.59
N PHE A 107 4.60 -4.15 0.93
CA PHE A 107 4.41 -2.86 0.28
C PHE A 107 3.20 -2.12 0.85
N LEU A 108 3.30 -0.80 1.00
CA LEU A 108 2.15 0.08 1.18
C LEU A 108 1.67 0.58 -0.18
N ARG A 109 0.37 0.49 -0.41
CA ARG A 109 -0.28 1.02 -1.60
C ARG A 109 -1.42 1.94 -1.20
N PHE A 110 -1.56 3.08 -1.88
CA PHE A 110 -2.74 3.91 -1.79
C PHE A 110 -3.98 3.13 -2.25
N ASP A 111 -5.10 3.36 -1.57
CA ASP A 111 -6.39 2.81 -1.97
C ASP A 111 -7.51 3.82 -1.70
N ARG A 112 -8.70 3.55 -2.22
CA ARG A 112 -9.91 4.27 -1.81
C ARG A 112 -10.94 3.33 -1.24
N LEU A 113 -11.45 3.68 -0.06
CA LEU A 113 -12.59 2.99 0.51
C LEU A 113 -13.87 3.59 -0.07
N LEU A 114 -14.56 2.80 -0.89
CA LEU A 114 -15.86 3.14 -1.44
C LEU A 114 -16.94 2.75 -0.43
N SER A 115 -17.79 3.69 -0.05
CA SER A 115 -18.87 3.46 0.91
C SER A 115 -20.11 4.28 0.56
N ASP A 116 -21.20 4.05 1.30
CA ASP A 116 -22.51 4.68 1.06
C ASP A 116 -23.05 4.37 -0.37
N PRO A 117 -23.43 3.10 -0.64
CA PRO A 117 -24.00 2.72 -1.91
C PRO A 117 -25.38 3.36 -2.08
N ARG A 118 -25.58 4.06 -3.20
CA ARG A 118 -26.85 4.71 -3.58
C ARG A 118 -27.23 4.31 -5.00
N THR A 119 -28.53 4.37 -5.29
CA THR A 119 -29.03 4.19 -6.65
C THR A 119 -29.12 5.54 -7.34
N ASP A 120 -28.48 5.67 -8.51
CA ASP A 120 -28.50 6.89 -9.30
C ASP A 120 -29.78 7.02 -10.16
N GLY A 121 -29.85 8.09 -10.96
CA GLY A 121 -30.98 8.34 -11.88
C GLY A 121 -31.09 7.31 -13.02
N ASN A 122 -30.05 6.49 -13.25
CA ASN A 122 -30.00 5.43 -14.26
C ASN A 122 -30.24 4.03 -13.67
N SER A 123 -30.66 3.96 -12.39
CA SER A 123 -30.84 2.69 -11.67
C SER A 123 -29.55 1.88 -11.49
N GLN A 124 -28.39 2.53 -11.54
CA GLN A 124 -27.09 1.96 -11.24
C GLN A 124 -26.74 2.19 -9.77
N GLN A 125 -26.04 1.23 -9.17
CA GLN A 125 -25.46 1.41 -7.86
C GLN A 125 -24.15 2.19 -7.98
N VAL A 126 -24.05 3.31 -7.28
CA VAL A 126 -22.87 4.16 -7.17
C VAL A 126 -22.47 4.34 -5.72
N PHE A 127 -21.19 4.55 -5.43
CA PHE A 127 -20.72 4.84 -4.08
C PHE A 127 -20.56 6.33 -3.89
N PHE A 128 -21.38 6.90 -3.02
CA PHE A 128 -21.40 8.35 -2.78
C PHE A 128 -20.14 8.84 -2.05
N ARG A 129 -19.52 7.97 -1.24
CA ARG A 129 -18.34 8.32 -0.45
C ARG A 129 -17.11 7.55 -0.91
N ARG A 130 -16.01 8.29 -1.12
CA ARG A 130 -14.70 7.78 -1.52
C ARG A 130 -13.63 8.34 -0.57
N ASP A 131 -13.36 7.63 0.51
CA ASP A 131 -12.34 8.05 1.48
C ASP A 131 -10.96 7.56 1.07
N GLU A 132 -9.92 8.36 1.34
CA GLU A 132 -8.53 7.89 1.24
C GLU A 132 -8.30 6.71 2.19
N SER A 133 -7.66 5.67 1.67
CA SER A 133 -7.38 4.43 2.37
C SER A 133 -6.01 3.90 1.95
N PHE A 134 -5.68 2.72 2.42
CA PHE A 134 -4.44 2.05 2.13
C PHE A 134 -4.64 0.54 2.02
N LYS A 135 -3.69 -0.13 1.39
CA LYS A 135 -3.50 -1.58 1.48
C LYS A 135 -2.06 -1.89 1.86
N VAL A 136 -1.89 -2.91 2.69
CA VAL A 136 -0.60 -3.57 2.82
C VAL A 136 -0.62 -4.79 1.92
N VAL A 137 0.37 -4.89 1.04
CA VAL A 137 0.44 -5.88 -0.03
C VAL A 137 1.67 -6.74 0.19
N VAL A 138 1.50 -8.06 0.19
CA VAL A 138 2.61 -9.01 0.22
C VAL A 138 2.84 -9.54 -1.19
N ARG A 139 4.09 -9.49 -1.65
CA ARG A 139 4.51 -10.05 -2.94
C ARG A 139 5.62 -11.05 -2.70
N GLN A 140 5.69 -12.11 -3.51
CA GLN A 140 6.72 -13.13 -3.39
C GLN A 140 7.71 -13.08 -4.57
N GLY A 141 8.98 -13.23 -4.25
CA GLY A 141 10.05 -13.47 -5.21
C GLY A 141 10.11 -14.95 -5.62
N PRO A 142 10.91 -15.26 -6.65
CA PRO A 142 11.16 -16.64 -7.05
C PRO A 142 11.89 -17.40 -5.93
N LEU A 143 11.69 -18.72 -5.91
CA LEU A 143 12.51 -19.61 -5.09
C LEU A 143 13.95 -19.60 -5.61
N GLY A 144 14.91 -19.62 -4.70
CA GLY A 144 16.33 -19.76 -5.01
C GLY A 144 17.05 -20.60 -3.95
N PRO A 145 18.30 -21.02 -4.19
CA PRO A 145 19.13 -21.62 -3.16
C PRO A 145 19.36 -20.62 -2.01
N VAL A 146 19.65 -21.12 -0.81
CA VAL A 146 20.00 -20.25 0.34
C VAL A 146 21.14 -19.29 -0.03
N GLY A 147 20.95 -18.00 0.23
CA GLY A 147 21.85 -16.91 -0.15
C GLY A 147 21.75 -16.45 -1.60
N GLY A 148 20.93 -17.09 -2.43
CA GLY A 148 20.83 -16.83 -3.87
C GLY A 148 19.42 -16.47 -4.37
N ALA A 149 18.40 -16.43 -3.51
CA ALA A 149 17.08 -15.98 -3.90
C ALA A 149 17.08 -14.47 -4.18
N SER A 150 16.38 -14.05 -5.25
CA SER A 150 16.26 -12.63 -5.58
C SER A 150 15.14 -11.95 -4.78
N LYS A 151 15.38 -10.69 -4.42
CA LYS A 151 14.39 -9.84 -3.77
C LYS A 151 13.30 -9.41 -4.75
N VAL A 152 12.12 -9.08 -4.21
CA VAL A 152 11.02 -8.55 -5.02
C VAL A 152 11.41 -7.17 -5.58
N PRO A 153 11.26 -6.92 -6.90
CA PRO A 153 11.48 -5.61 -7.48
C PRO A 153 10.61 -4.54 -6.82
N LEU A 154 11.10 -3.30 -6.77
CA LEU A 154 10.29 -2.17 -6.33
C LEU A 154 9.16 -1.93 -7.34
N MET A 155 7.97 -1.64 -6.83
CA MET A 155 6.81 -1.31 -7.66
C MET A 155 6.71 0.21 -7.77
N PRO A 156 6.44 0.78 -8.95
CA PRO A 156 6.33 2.23 -9.09
C PRO A 156 5.28 2.87 -8.19
N ASP A 157 4.12 2.21 -8.06
CA ASP A 157 2.94 2.74 -7.36
C ASP A 157 2.78 2.16 -5.93
N GLU A 158 3.85 1.59 -5.37
CA GLU A 158 3.84 1.05 -4.01
C GLU A 158 5.16 1.38 -3.30
N LEU A 159 5.10 1.49 -1.97
CA LEU A 159 6.25 1.79 -1.13
C LEU A 159 6.69 0.55 -0.38
N LEU A 160 7.92 0.11 -0.58
CA LEU A 160 8.50 -1.02 0.14
C LEU A 160 8.72 -0.65 1.61
N VAL A 161 8.07 -1.38 2.50
CA VAL A 161 8.20 -1.28 3.96
C VAL A 161 9.43 -2.06 4.43
N CYS A 162 9.53 -3.32 3.98
CA CYS A 162 10.64 -4.23 4.21
C CYS A 162 10.58 -5.43 3.28
N ASP A 163 11.72 -6.10 3.20
CA ASP A 163 11.83 -7.46 2.70
C ASP A 163 11.72 -8.46 3.86
N VAL A 164 11.10 -9.61 3.61
CA VAL A 164 11.00 -10.71 4.57
C VAL A 164 11.56 -11.98 3.95
N LEU A 165 12.57 -12.58 4.59
CA LEU A 165 13.16 -13.84 4.14
C LEU A 165 12.31 -15.02 4.63
N ARG A 166 11.91 -15.88 3.70
CA ARG A 166 11.25 -17.16 3.97
C ARG A 166 12.18 -18.32 3.64
N ARG A 167 12.25 -19.30 4.53
CA ARG A 167 13.02 -20.56 4.38
C ARG A 167 12.12 -21.78 4.50
N ASN A 168 12.62 -22.93 4.07
CA ASN A 168 11.89 -24.19 4.16
C ASN A 168 11.51 -24.55 5.62
N GLY A 169 10.27 -24.99 5.82
CA GLY A 169 9.76 -25.39 7.14
C GLY A 169 9.57 -24.24 8.15
N GLN A 170 9.74 -22.98 7.72
CA GLN A 170 9.61 -21.83 8.62
C GLN A 170 8.15 -21.56 9.00
N THR A 171 7.89 -21.54 10.30
CA THR A 171 6.57 -21.26 10.90
C THR A 171 6.48 -19.90 11.59
N GLN A 172 7.61 -19.19 11.72
CA GLN A 172 7.72 -17.91 12.40
C GLN A 172 8.64 -16.97 11.64
N ILE A 173 8.28 -15.70 11.56
CA ILE A 173 9.16 -14.61 11.10
C ILE A 173 9.79 -13.98 12.32
N LEU A 174 11.12 -13.90 12.34
CA LEU A 174 11.92 -13.31 13.41
C LEU A 174 12.66 -12.07 12.94
N ALA A 175 13.27 -11.33 13.87
CA ALA A 175 13.96 -10.08 13.53
C ALA A 175 15.05 -10.24 12.44
N PRO A 176 15.86 -11.32 12.41
CA PRO A 176 16.84 -11.54 11.33
C PRO A 176 16.24 -11.82 9.96
N ASP A 177 14.95 -12.15 9.89
CA ASP A 177 14.26 -12.41 8.63
C ASP A 177 13.72 -11.11 8.01
N ILE A 178 13.66 -10.01 8.76
CA ILE A 178 13.15 -8.72 8.31
C ILE A 178 14.33 -7.83 7.92
N ASP A 179 14.33 -7.41 6.67
CA ASP A 179 15.35 -6.53 6.11
C ASP A 179 14.73 -5.20 5.65
N VAL A 180 15.16 -4.11 6.29
CA VAL A 180 14.70 -2.75 6.02
C VAL A 180 15.69 -1.94 5.17
N SER A 181 16.76 -2.55 4.64
CA SER A 181 17.81 -1.86 3.88
C SER A 181 17.33 -1.14 2.62
N ARG A 182 16.21 -1.60 2.03
CA ARG A 182 15.59 -1.02 0.83
C ARG A 182 14.29 -0.26 1.14
N ARG A 183 14.00 -0.01 2.41
CA ARG A 183 12.81 0.72 2.83
C ARG A 183 12.78 2.09 2.15
N GLN A 184 11.62 2.45 1.62
CA GLN A 184 11.37 3.72 0.93
C GLN A 184 10.76 4.75 1.88
#